data_AF-A0A2Z4UHT7-F1
#
_entry.id   AF-A0A2Z4UHT7-F1
#
_cell.length_a   1.000
_cell.length_b   1.000
_cell.length_c   1.000
_cell.angle_alpha   90.00
_cell.angle_beta   90.00
_cell.angle_gamma   90.00
#
_symmetry.space_group_name_H-M   'P 1'
#
loop_
_entity.id
_entity.type
_entity.pdbx_description
1 polymer ?
#
loop_
_entity_poly.entity_id
_entity_poly.type
_entity_poly.pdbx_seq_one_letter_code
_entity_poly.pdbx_strand_id
1 'polypeptide(L)'
;MGRELHGTVDHLGEMKTPAPIIKGFHHIAYRCRDAEETKKFYGDILGLEPAAALAFDKDPSGADRPFMHLFFKMADGNYIAFFDAPTSAEDDQFNIKDGIEDYHFAFEVETMEEQQKFMDRLAEAKVPCAGPIDHEFCHSIYFFDPSGLACEITVRDKNHDAYLDNEAAHMEKHIREWEEKTRAIKQARLQLFAAD
;
A
#
# COMPACT_ATOMS: atom_id res chain seq x y z
N MET A 1 -5.57 -12.95 -18.25
CA MET A 1 -5.32 -13.84 -17.09
C MET A 1 -6.69 -14.27 -16.59
N GLY A 2 -6.94 -15.58 -16.51
CA GLY A 2 -8.25 -16.09 -16.08
C GLY A 2 -8.56 -15.64 -14.65
N ARG A 3 -9.82 -15.26 -14.38
CA ARG A 3 -10.31 -14.87 -13.05
C ARG A 3 -10.44 -16.07 -12.09
N GLU A 4 -9.79 -17.21 -12.38
CA GLU A 4 -10.01 -18.48 -11.68
C GLU A 4 -9.61 -18.44 -10.19
N LEU A 5 -8.77 -17.48 -9.79
CA LEU A 5 -8.40 -17.25 -8.38
C LEU A 5 -9.28 -16.19 -7.67
N HIS A 6 -10.24 -15.56 -8.36
CA HIS A 6 -11.20 -14.66 -7.73
C HIS A 6 -12.28 -15.51 -7.03
N GLY A 7 -11.97 -16.05 -5.85
CA GLY A 7 -12.88 -16.94 -5.12
C GLY A 7 -12.24 -17.60 -3.90
N THR A 8 -12.83 -18.72 -3.45
CA THR A 8 -12.27 -19.49 -2.33
C THR A 8 -11.00 -20.26 -2.71
N VAL A 9 -10.06 -20.34 -1.78
CA VAL A 9 -8.82 -21.13 -1.88
C VAL A 9 -8.93 -22.50 -1.24
N ASP A 10 -10.14 -22.97 -0.89
CA ASP A 10 -10.35 -24.28 -0.22
C ASP A 10 -9.83 -25.48 -1.05
N HIS A 11 -9.57 -25.28 -2.34
CA HIS A 11 -8.98 -26.29 -3.24
C HIS A 11 -7.45 -26.41 -3.11
N LEU A 12 -6.79 -25.47 -2.43
CA LEU A 12 -5.34 -25.52 -2.22
C LEU A 12 -4.98 -26.61 -1.20
N GLY A 13 -4.16 -27.56 -1.63
CA GLY A 13 -3.51 -28.54 -0.76
C GLY A 13 -2.08 -28.13 -0.41
N GLU A 14 -1.33 -29.06 0.20
CA GLU A 14 0.09 -28.86 0.49
C GLU A 14 0.91 -28.66 -0.80
N MET A 15 1.69 -27.57 -0.84
CA MET A 15 2.59 -27.28 -1.96
C MET A 15 3.85 -28.16 -1.88
N LYS A 16 3.96 -29.13 -2.80
CA LYS A 16 5.11 -30.06 -2.85
C LYS A 16 6.39 -29.43 -3.42
N THR A 17 6.25 -28.37 -4.21
CA THR A 17 7.37 -27.65 -4.80
C THR A 17 7.84 -26.57 -3.83
N PRO A 18 9.12 -26.54 -3.42
CA PRO A 18 9.63 -25.48 -2.57
C PRO A 18 9.49 -24.10 -3.22
N ALA A 19 9.02 -23.12 -2.46
CA ALA A 19 9.00 -21.75 -2.93
C ALA A 19 10.43 -21.19 -3.02
N PRO A 20 10.78 -20.45 -4.09
CA PRO A 20 12.00 -19.65 -4.08
C PRO A 20 11.88 -18.53 -3.03
N ILE A 21 13.03 -18.05 -2.56
CA ILE A 21 13.08 -16.95 -1.58
C ILE A 21 12.77 -15.63 -2.28
N ILE A 22 11.68 -14.98 -1.88
CA ILE A 22 11.39 -13.59 -2.23
C ILE A 22 12.30 -12.69 -1.39
N LYS A 23 13.06 -11.81 -2.05
CA LYS A 23 14.07 -10.97 -1.36
C LYS A 23 13.48 -9.71 -0.72
N GLY A 24 12.33 -9.25 -1.21
CA GLY A 24 11.70 -8.00 -0.83
C GLY A 24 10.85 -7.47 -1.99
N PHE A 25 10.25 -6.30 -1.79
CA PHE A 25 9.63 -5.57 -2.90
C PHE A 25 10.71 -5.08 -3.84
N HIS A 26 10.49 -5.20 -5.15
CA HIS A 26 11.32 -4.49 -6.13
C HIS A 26 10.78 -3.07 -6.34
N HIS A 27 9.47 -2.96 -6.51
CA HIS A 27 8.72 -1.72 -6.38
C HIS A 27 7.26 -2.03 -6.08
N ILE A 28 6.54 -1.02 -5.62
CA ILE A 28 5.07 -1.00 -5.55
C ILE A 28 4.55 0.12 -6.44
N ALA A 29 3.47 -0.13 -7.18
CA ALA A 29 2.94 0.82 -8.15
C ALA A 29 1.46 1.13 -7.91
N TYR A 30 1.12 2.41 -7.84
CA TYR A 30 -0.25 2.91 -7.69
C TYR A 30 -0.69 3.68 -8.94
N ARG A 31 -1.96 4.05 -9.03
CA ARG A 31 -2.41 5.03 -10.01
C ARG A 31 -2.30 6.43 -9.42
N CYS A 32 -1.98 7.40 -10.27
CA CYS A 32 -2.09 8.81 -9.92
C CYS A 32 -2.99 9.56 -10.92
N ARG A 33 -3.59 10.65 -10.46
CA ARG A 33 -4.41 11.54 -11.29
C ARG A 33 -3.55 12.39 -12.24
N ASP A 34 -2.38 12.82 -11.78
CA ASP A 34 -1.48 13.72 -12.50
C ASP A 34 -0.03 13.48 -12.06
N ALA A 35 0.85 13.22 -13.03
CA ALA A 35 2.26 12.96 -12.79
C ALA A 35 3.02 14.11 -12.11
N GLU A 36 2.69 15.36 -12.42
CA GLU A 36 3.36 16.54 -11.86
C GLU A 36 2.95 16.77 -10.40
N GLU A 37 1.66 16.62 -10.08
CA GLU A 37 1.15 16.70 -8.71
C GLU A 37 1.76 15.60 -7.83
N THR A 38 1.81 14.36 -8.33
CA THR A 38 2.49 13.26 -7.65
C THR A 38 3.96 13.56 -7.42
N LYS A 39 4.67 14.08 -8.43
CA LYS A 39 6.09 14.45 -8.26
C LYS A 39 6.29 15.54 -7.21
N LYS A 40 5.43 16.55 -7.15
CA LYS A 40 5.48 17.58 -6.11
C LYS A 40 5.23 16.98 -4.73
N PHE A 41 4.24 16.11 -4.60
CA PHE A 41 3.92 15.51 -3.31
C PHE A 41 5.05 14.60 -2.80
N TYR A 42 5.44 13.58 -3.57
CA TYR A 42 6.45 12.61 -3.12
C TYR A 42 7.88 13.17 -3.14
N GLY A 43 8.20 14.05 -4.09
CA GLY A 43 9.51 14.68 -4.19
C GLY A 43 9.67 15.88 -3.28
N ASP A 44 8.76 16.85 -3.34
CA ASP A 44 8.95 18.14 -2.65
C ASP A 44 8.45 18.10 -1.20
N ILE A 45 7.33 17.41 -0.91
CA ILE A 45 6.79 17.28 0.46
C ILE A 45 7.46 16.11 1.18
N LEU A 46 7.45 14.91 0.61
CA LEU A 46 8.04 13.73 1.29
C LEU A 46 9.56 13.61 1.12
N GLY A 47 10.17 14.34 0.18
CA GLY A 47 11.63 14.37 0.01
C GLY A 47 12.22 13.12 -0.67
N LEU A 48 11.40 12.28 -1.30
CA LEU A 48 11.89 11.10 -2.01
C LEU A 48 12.63 11.51 -3.30
N GLU A 49 13.69 10.76 -3.62
CA GLU A 49 14.50 11.00 -4.82
C GLU A 49 13.72 10.55 -6.08
N PRO A 50 13.40 11.45 -7.04
CA PRO A 50 12.82 11.03 -8.31
C PRO A 50 13.85 10.22 -9.11
N ALA A 51 13.52 8.96 -9.42
CA ALA A 51 14.43 8.03 -10.07
C ALA A 51 14.20 7.92 -11.58
N ALA A 52 12.93 7.89 -12.01
CA ALA A 52 12.58 7.78 -13.42
C ALA A 52 11.16 8.30 -13.72
N ALA A 53 10.96 8.77 -14.95
CA ALA A 53 9.66 9.04 -15.54
C ALA A 53 9.65 8.46 -16.96
N LEU A 54 8.91 7.37 -17.14
CA LEU A 54 8.89 6.60 -18.39
C LEU A 54 7.57 6.83 -19.10
N ALA A 55 7.60 7.51 -20.24
CA ALA A 55 6.42 7.77 -21.06
C ALA A 55 6.28 6.73 -22.17
N PHE A 56 5.06 6.27 -22.41
CA PHE A 56 4.73 5.29 -23.42
C PHE A 56 3.49 5.75 -24.20
N ASP A 57 3.52 5.65 -25.53
CA ASP A 57 2.36 5.94 -26.37
C ASP A 57 1.39 4.75 -26.46
N LYS A 58 1.91 3.54 -26.25
CA LYS A 58 1.16 2.27 -26.39
C LYS A 58 1.31 1.40 -25.16
N ASP A 59 0.28 0.63 -24.85
CA ASP A 59 0.31 -0.34 -23.74
C ASP A 59 1.06 -1.64 -24.10
N PRO A 60 1.30 -2.55 -23.14
CA PRO A 60 1.98 -3.82 -23.41
C PRO A 60 1.29 -4.73 -24.44
N SER A 61 0.01 -4.50 -24.74
CA SER A 61 -0.72 -5.20 -25.80
C SER A 61 -0.57 -4.53 -27.18
N GLY A 62 0.02 -3.33 -27.24
CA GLY A 62 0.22 -2.53 -28.45
C GLY A 62 -0.92 -1.54 -28.75
N ALA A 63 -1.93 -1.44 -27.88
CA ALA A 63 -3.05 -0.53 -28.05
C ALA A 63 -2.62 0.92 -27.80
N ASP A 64 -3.23 1.87 -28.53
CA ASP A 64 -3.02 3.31 -28.35
C ASP A 64 -3.66 3.76 -27.03
N ARG A 65 -2.86 3.67 -25.97
CA ARG A 65 -3.22 4.06 -24.60
C ARG A 65 -1.98 4.71 -23.99
N PRO A 66 -1.79 6.03 -24.17
CA PRO A 66 -0.64 6.71 -23.63
C PRO A 66 -0.68 6.72 -22.10
N PHE A 67 0.46 6.47 -21.47
CA PHE A 67 0.61 6.51 -20.02
C PHE A 67 2.07 6.80 -19.62
N MET A 68 2.25 7.24 -18.38
CA MET A 68 3.56 7.42 -17.74
C MET A 68 3.70 6.48 -16.54
N HIS A 69 4.92 6.01 -16.30
CA HIS A 69 5.31 5.31 -15.08
C HIS A 69 6.42 6.10 -14.37
N LEU A 70 6.09 6.68 -13.21
CA LEU A 70 6.99 7.46 -12.38
C LEU A 70 7.56 6.62 -11.25
N PHE A 71 8.83 6.82 -10.88
CA PHE A 71 9.49 6.08 -9.80
C PHE A 71 10.18 7.04 -8.83
N PHE A 72 10.00 6.78 -7.54
CA PHE A 72 10.68 7.47 -6.44
C PHE A 72 11.45 6.44 -5.62
N LYS A 73 12.73 6.70 -5.39
CA LYS A 73 13.63 5.78 -4.72
C LYS A 73 13.60 5.99 -3.21
N MET A 74 13.60 4.89 -2.48
CA MET A 74 13.73 4.84 -1.02
C MET A 74 15.16 4.48 -0.61
N ALA A 75 15.48 4.67 0.68
CA ALA A 75 16.82 4.47 1.22
C ALA A 75 17.35 3.04 1.06
N ASP A 76 16.46 2.04 1.04
CA ASP A 76 16.76 0.63 0.85
C ASP A 76 17.06 0.25 -0.64
N GLY A 77 16.91 1.22 -1.55
CA GLY A 77 17.12 1.03 -2.99
C GLY A 77 15.89 0.53 -3.75
N ASN A 78 14.76 0.28 -3.07
CA ASN A 78 13.49 -0.05 -3.69
C ASN A 78 12.72 1.22 -4.09
N TYR A 79 11.59 1.06 -4.78
CA TYR A 79 10.84 2.17 -5.33
C TYR A 79 9.36 2.12 -4.98
N ILE A 80 8.77 3.29 -4.74
CA ILE A 80 7.35 3.52 -4.96
C ILE A 80 7.16 4.14 -6.34
N ALA A 81 6.13 3.70 -7.05
CA ALA A 81 5.89 4.09 -8.42
C ALA A 81 4.43 4.44 -8.68
N PHE A 82 4.19 5.21 -9.74
CA PHE A 82 2.86 5.71 -10.09
C PHE A 82 2.60 5.64 -11.59
N PHE A 83 1.41 5.16 -11.95
CA PHE A 83 0.88 5.20 -13.30
C PHE A 83 -0.04 6.40 -13.48
N ASP A 84 0.40 7.33 -14.33
CA ASP A 84 -0.45 8.36 -14.90
C ASP A 84 -1.00 7.84 -16.24
N ALA A 85 -2.30 7.55 -16.28
CA ALA A 85 -2.98 6.96 -17.44
C ALA A 85 -4.21 7.80 -17.80
N PRO A 86 -4.03 8.95 -18.47
CA PRO A 86 -5.05 9.99 -18.58
C PRO A 86 -6.29 9.53 -19.36
N THR A 87 -6.14 8.60 -20.31
CA THR A 87 -7.27 8.09 -21.10
C THR A 87 -8.23 7.17 -20.33
N SER A 88 -7.90 6.84 -19.08
CA SER A 88 -8.69 5.94 -18.23
C SER A 88 -8.84 6.47 -16.80
N ALA A 89 -8.53 7.75 -16.58
CA ALA A 89 -8.59 8.40 -15.28
C ALA A 89 -10.02 8.87 -15.02
N GLU A 90 -10.78 8.07 -14.27
CA GLU A 90 -12.14 8.41 -13.83
C GLU A 90 -12.10 8.94 -12.39
N ASP A 91 -12.93 9.94 -12.06
CA ASP A 91 -12.87 10.63 -10.77
C ASP A 91 -13.07 9.70 -9.56
N ASP A 92 -13.94 8.69 -9.70
CA ASP A 92 -14.25 7.73 -8.64
C ASP A 92 -13.05 6.87 -8.23
N GLN A 93 -12.09 6.68 -9.14
CA GLN A 93 -10.86 5.95 -8.91
C GLN A 93 -9.93 6.67 -7.93
N PHE A 94 -10.07 7.99 -7.81
CA PHE A 94 -9.22 8.86 -6.99
C PHE A 94 -9.95 9.47 -5.79
N ASN A 95 -11.09 8.88 -5.41
CA ASN A 95 -11.67 9.12 -4.08
C ASN A 95 -10.69 8.68 -3.00
N ILE A 96 -10.75 9.36 -1.84
CA ILE A 96 -10.02 8.97 -0.63
C ILE A 96 -10.25 7.47 -0.37
N LYS A 97 -9.13 6.73 -0.28
CA LYS A 97 -9.11 5.31 0.05
C LYS A 97 -9.22 5.15 1.55
N ASP A 98 -10.13 4.30 1.99
CA ASP A 98 -10.20 3.95 3.40
C ASP A 98 -8.95 3.11 3.76
N GLY A 99 -8.20 3.53 4.76
CA GLY A 99 -6.96 2.85 5.14
C GLY A 99 -7.16 1.42 5.68
N ILE A 100 -8.38 1.07 6.10
CA ILE A 100 -8.75 -0.25 6.61
C ILE A 100 -9.51 -1.05 5.54
N GLU A 101 -10.50 -0.43 4.89
CA GLU A 101 -11.37 -1.12 3.93
C GLU A 101 -10.76 -1.27 2.54
N ASP A 102 -9.93 -0.32 2.12
CA ASP A 102 -9.20 -0.38 0.85
C ASP A 102 -7.75 -0.84 1.10
N TYR A 103 -6.85 0.10 1.35
CA TYR A 103 -5.42 -0.15 1.59
C TYR A 103 -4.73 1.12 2.08
N HIS A 104 -3.60 0.95 2.76
CA HIS A 104 -2.61 1.99 3.01
C HIS A 104 -1.21 1.45 2.76
N PHE A 105 -0.23 2.34 2.70
CA PHE A 105 1.19 1.98 2.74
C PHE A 105 1.94 2.89 3.71
N ALA A 106 2.89 2.30 4.43
CA ALA A 106 3.69 2.96 5.44
C ALA A 106 5.13 3.14 4.96
N PHE A 107 5.65 4.35 5.11
CA PHE A 107 7.08 4.62 5.03
C PHE A 107 7.66 4.61 6.44
N GLU A 108 8.77 3.92 6.62
CA GLU A 108 9.48 3.86 7.90
C GLU A 108 10.47 5.02 8.04
N VAL A 109 10.50 5.65 9.21
CA VAL A 109 11.54 6.62 9.63
C VAL A 109 12.10 6.19 10.98
N GLU A 110 13.33 6.60 11.29
CA GLU A 110 14.09 6.01 12.39
C GLU A 110 13.60 6.51 13.76
N THR A 111 13.12 7.76 13.82
CA THR A 111 12.81 8.41 15.12
C THR A 111 11.50 9.19 15.11
N MET A 112 10.91 9.34 16.30
CA MET A 112 9.75 10.22 16.52
C MET A 112 10.05 11.68 16.14
N GLU A 113 11.31 12.13 16.25
CA GLU A 113 11.71 13.47 15.82
C GLU A 113 11.64 13.62 14.29
N GLU A 114 12.05 12.59 13.54
CA GLU A 114 11.91 12.56 12.09
C GLU A 114 10.43 12.52 11.68
N GLN A 115 9.61 11.71 12.34
CA GLN A 115 8.16 11.69 12.11
C GLN A 115 7.53 13.07 12.36
N GLN A 116 7.92 13.76 13.43
CA GLN A 116 7.44 15.11 13.71
C GLN A 116 7.81 16.10 12.58
N LYS A 117 9.01 15.99 11.99
CA LYS A 117 9.39 16.81 10.82
C LYS A 117 8.46 16.56 9.63
N PHE A 118 7.97 15.34 9.43
CA PHE A 118 6.96 15.07 8.39
C PHE A 118 5.62 15.74 8.72
N MET A 119 5.16 15.71 9.97
CA MET A 119 3.95 16.45 10.37
C MET A 119 4.08 17.95 10.09
N ASP A 120 5.24 18.54 10.39
CA ASP A 120 5.50 19.97 10.14
C ASP A 120 5.48 20.28 8.64
N ARG A 121 6.11 19.44 7.80
CA ARG A 121 6.11 19.59 6.33
C ARG A 121 4.72 19.42 5.73
N LEU A 122 3.93 18.46 6.22
CA LEU A 122 2.54 18.27 5.81
C LEU A 122 1.70 19.49 6.20
N ALA A 123 1.89 20.04 7.40
CA ALA A 123 1.20 21.25 7.85
C ALA A 123 1.57 22.49 7.01
N GLU A 124 2.85 22.67 6.65
CA GLU A 124 3.31 23.73 5.75
C GLU A 124 2.63 23.63 4.37
N ALA A 125 2.50 22.40 3.86
CA ALA A 125 1.80 22.10 2.61
C ALA A 125 0.27 22.09 2.73
N LYS A 126 -0.29 22.34 3.92
CA LYS A 126 -1.73 22.29 4.23
C LYS A 126 -2.38 20.93 3.95
N VAL A 127 -1.61 19.85 4.12
CA VAL A 127 -2.09 18.47 4.06
C VAL A 127 -2.56 18.05 5.45
N PRO A 128 -3.85 17.68 5.64
CA PRO A 128 -4.32 17.16 6.92
C PRO A 128 -3.58 15.89 7.32
N CYS A 129 -3.18 15.82 8.58
CA CYS A 129 -2.45 14.69 9.13
C CYS A 129 -3.04 14.32 10.51
N ALA A 130 -3.26 13.02 10.73
CA ALA A 130 -3.77 12.46 11.97
C ALA A 130 -2.69 11.64 12.70
N GLY A 131 -2.77 11.58 14.03
CA GLY A 131 -1.82 10.86 14.88
C GLY A 131 -0.85 11.80 15.64
N PRO A 132 0.24 11.26 16.20
CA PRO A 132 0.65 9.85 16.13
C PRO A 132 -0.29 8.92 16.89
N ILE A 133 -0.48 7.71 16.37
CA ILE A 133 -1.24 6.60 16.98
C ILE A 133 -0.24 5.52 17.39
N ASP A 134 -0.37 5.02 18.62
CA ASP A 134 0.44 3.93 19.19
C ASP A 134 -0.24 2.59 18.88
N HIS A 135 0.46 1.74 18.12
CA HIS A 135 0.03 0.37 17.77
C HIS A 135 0.81 -0.69 18.54
N GLU A 136 1.43 -0.34 19.66
CA GLU A 136 2.26 -1.19 20.55
C GLU A 136 3.61 -1.62 19.93
N PHE A 137 3.66 -1.93 18.64
CA PHE A 137 4.89 -2.30 17.91
C PHE A 137 5.42 -1.18 17.01
N CYS A 138 4.61 -0.17 16.72
CA CYS A 138 5.01 1.02 15.97
C CYS A 138 4.15 2.24 16.33
N HIS A 139 4.63 3.42 15.96
CA HIS A 139 3.98 4.71 16.18
C HIS A 139 3.77 5.41 14.84
N SER A 140 2.55 5.75 14.48
CA SER A 140 2.21 6.11 13.11
C SER A 140 1.36 7.37 12.96
N ILE A 141 1.66 8.17 11.93
CA ILE A 141 0.82 9.28 11.46
C ILE A 141 0.20 8.94 10.11
N TYR A 142 -0.99 9.46 9.83
CA TYR A 142 -1.79 9.14 8.65
C TYR A 142 -2.22 10.40 7.90
N PHE A 143 -2.19 10.34 6.58
CA PHE A 143 -2.56 11.44 5.68
C PHE A 143 -2.90 10.88 4.29
N PHE A 144 -3.35 11.73 3.38
CA PHE A 144 -3.69 11.34 2.02
C PHE A 144 -2.86 12.10 0.99
N ASP A 145 -2.51 11.42 -0.09
CA ASP A 145 -1.90 12.06 -1.25
C ASP A 145 -2.97 12.70 -2.17
N PRO A 146 -2.58 13.46 -3.21
CA PRO A 146 -3.52 14.10 -4.13
C PRO A 146 -4.40 13.13 -4.93
N SER A 147 -4.01 11.85 -5.01
CA SER A 147 -4.75 10.79 -5.69
C SER A 147 -5.65 9.99 -4.73
N GLY A 148 -5.75 10.43 -3.47
CA GLY A 148 -6.60 9.84 -2.45
C GLY A 148 -5.98 8.62 -1.76
N LEU A 149 -4.70 8.31 -1.99
CA LEU A 149 -4.05 7.15 -1.40
C LEU A 149 -3.78 7.36 0.09
N ALA A 150 -4.14 6.38 0.92
CA ALA A 150 -3.86 6.42 2.36
C ALA A 150 -2.36 6.18 2.61
N CYS A 151 -1.70 7.23 3.09
CA CYS A 151 -0.27 7.26 3.38
C CYS A 151 -0.03 7.20 4.89
N GLU A 152 1.05 6.55 5.27
CA GLU A 152 1.49 6.44 6.66
C GLU A 152 3.00 6.74 6.78
N ILE A 153 3.40 7.49 7.81
CA ILE A 153 4.80 7.52 8.27
C ILE A 153 4.85 6.82 9.63
N THR A 154 5.66 5.76 9.74
CA THR A 154 5.75 4.93 10.94
C THR A 154 7.16 4.93 11.53
N VAL A 155 7.23 4.84 12.86
CA VAL A 155 8.46 4.64 13.62
C VAL A 155 8.32 3.33 14.38
N ARG A 156 9.31 2.44 14.28
CA ARG A 156 9.31 1.19 15.05
C ARG A 156 9.36 1.49 16.54
N ASP A 157 8.54 0.80 17.32
CA ASP A 157 8.72 0.78 18.77
C ASP A 157 9.99 -0.01 19.12
N LYS A 158 10.59 0.29 20.28
CA LYS A 158 11.71 -0.50 20.82
C LYS A 158 11.37 -1.99 20.98
N ASN A 159 10.09 -2.32 21.12
CA ASN A 159 9.58 -3.68 21.26
C ASN A 159 9.10 -4.30 19.93
N HIS A 160 9.30 -3.62 18.79
CA HIS A 160 8.79 -4.03 17.48
C HIS A 160 9.01 -5.51 17.17
N ASP A 161 10.27 -5.95 17.14
CA ASP A 161 10.61 -7.32 16.72
C ASP A 161 10.10 -8.36 17.72
N ALA A 162 10.23 -8.10 19.02
CA ALA A 162 9.75 -9.01 20.05
C ALA A 162 8.21 -9.14 20.06
N TYR A 163 7.49 -8.05 19.77
CA TYR A 163 6.04 -8.05 19.61
C TYR A 163 5.64 -8.91 18.40
N LEU A 164 6.26 -8.67 17.23
CA LEU A 164 5.94 -9.41 16.01
C LEU A 164 6.33 -10.89 16.09
N ASP A 165 7.46 -11.21 16.73
CA ASP A 165 7.87 -12.60 16.99
C ASP A 165 6.84 -13.33 17.87
N ASN A 166 6.34 -12.65 18.91
CA ASN A 166 5.27 -13.19 19.74
C ASN A 166 3.97 -13.40 18.95
N GLU A 167 3.54 -12.41 18.15
CA GLU A 167 2.35 -12.55 17.31
C GLU A 167 2.49 -13.68 16.29
N ALA A 168 3.66 -13.81 15.67
CA ALA A 168 3.97 -14.87 14.71
C ALA A 168 3.90 -16.26 15.36
N ALA A 169 4.42 -16.42 16.58
CA ALA A 169 4.35 -17.68 17.32
C ALA A 169 2.91 -18.11 17.67
N HIS A 170 1.98 -17.15 17.74
CA HIS A 170 0.56 -17.39 18.07
C HIS A 170 -0.37 -17.26 16.85
N MET A 171 0.17 -17.06 15.65
CA MET A 171 -0.59 -16.77 14.42
C MET A 171 -1.72 -17.77 14.16
N GLU A 172 -1.45 -19.08 14.24
CA GLU A 172 -2.48 -20.11 13.99
C GLU A 172 -3.65 -20.03 14.97
N LYS A 173 -3.37 -19.69 16.23
CA LYS A 173 -4.39 -19.53 17.26
C LYS A 173 -5.23 -18.28 16.96
N HIS A 174 -4.58 -17.14 16.72
CA HIS A 174 -5.26 -15.88 16.44
C HIS A 174 -6.14 -15.98 15.18
N ILE A 175 -5.67 -16.65 14.13
CA ILE A 175 -6.46 -16.92 12.93
C ILE A 175 -7.67 -17.80 13.26
N ARG A 176 -7.50 -18.89 14.02
CA ARG A 176 -8.62 -19.76 14.42
C ARG A 176 -9.71 -18.99 15.16
N GLU A 177 -9.33 -18.23 16.18
CA GLU A 177 -10.26 -17.45 17.00
C GLU A 177 -10.99 -16.38 16.15
N TRP A 178 -10.28 -15.74 15.21
CA TRP A 178 -10.88 -14.81 14.27
C TRP A 178 -11.87 -15.49 13.33
N GLU A 179 -11.51 -16.65 12.76
CA GLU A 179 -12.39 -17.43 11.90
C GLU A 179 -13.63 -17.93 12.64
N GLU A 180 -13.51 -18.43 13.88
CA GLU A 180 -14.66 -18.82 14.70
C GLU A 180 -15.67 -17.67 14.84
N LYS A 181 -15.19 -16.44 15.00
CA LYS A 181 -16.03 -15.24 15.08
C LYS A 181 -16.62 -14.80 13.74
N THR A 182 -15.88 -14.95 12.64
CA THR A 182 -16.17 -14.22 11.38
C THR A 182 -16.46 -15.10 10.16
N ARG A 183 -16.21 -16.41 10.23
CA ARG A 183 -16.33 -17.35 9.10
C ARG A 183 -17.73 -17.33 8.49
N ALA A 184 -18.78 -17.32 9.32
CA ALA A 184 -20.16 -17.30 8.82
C ALA A 184 -20.46 -16.03 8.00
N ILE A 185 -19.98 -14.87 8.46
CA ILE A 185 -20.14 -13.57 7.77
C ILE A 185 -19.40 -13.62 6.42
N LYS A 186 -18.16 -14.12 6.42
CA LYS A 186 -17.34 -14.26 5.21
C LYS A 186 -17.98 -15.19 4.19
N GLN A 187 -18.44 -16.36 4.61
CA GLN A 187 -19.03 -17.37 3.73
C GLN A 187 -20.35 -16.90 3.12
N ALA A 188 -21.21 -16.24 3.89
CA ALA A 188 -22.43 -15.66 3.36
C ALA A 188 -22.13 -14.63 2.24
N ARG A 189 -21.12 -13.77 2.43
CA ARG A 189 -20.70 -12.82 1.40
C ARG A 189 -20.13 -13.51 0.16
N LEU A 190 -19.22 -14.48 0.31
CA LEU A 190 -18.61 -15.17 -0.83
C LEU A 190 -19.62 -15.97 -1.67
N GLN A 191 -20.63 -16.58 -1.02
CA GLN A 191 -21.69 -17.32 -1.72
C GLN A 191 -22.58 -16.41 -2.57
N LEU A 192 -22.85 -15.18 -2.11
CA LEU A 192 -23.59 -14.19 -2.91
C LEU A 192 -22.89 -13.88 -4.24
N PHE A 193 -21.55 -13.89 -4.28
CA PHE A 193 -20.77 -13.62 -5.49
C PHE A 193 -20.49 -14.86 -6.36
N ALA A 194 -20.84 -16.07 -5.91
CA ALA A 194 -20.71 -17.31 -6.69
C ALA A 194 -22.00 -17.67 -7.46
N ALA A 195 -23.09 -16.93 -7.24
CA ALA A 195 -24.42 -17.18 -7.81
C ALA A 195 -24.72 -16.38 -9.09
N ASP A 196 -23.74 -15.63 -9.63
CA ASP A 196 -23.84 -14.79 -10.83
C ASP A 196 -23.03 -15.33 -12.02
#